data_AF-A0A831KQE2-F1
#
_entry.id   AF-A0A831KQE2-F1
#
_cell.length_a   1.000
_cell.length_b   1.000
_cell.length_c   1.000
_cell.angle_alpha   90.00
_cell.angle_beta   90.00
_cell.angle_gamma   90.00
#
_symmetry.space_group_name_H-M   'P 1'
#
loop_
_entity.id
_entity.type
_entity.pdbx_description
1 polymer ?
#
loop_
_entity_poly.entity_id
_entity_poly.type
_entity_poly.pdbx_seq_one_letter_code
_entity_poly.pdbx_strand_id
1 'polypeptide(L)'
;DQFRAWSAGEKRNFLLNLFNRPIRVCGMVRNVGEPGGGPFWVKDKSGEITKQIVEVAQIDPDSEQQQVILKSSTHFNPVDLVCAVRDWQGNPFDLRQFVDPDAVFISKKSKGGKDLKALELPGLWNGAMAKWITFFVEVPLITFNPVKTVNALLRKEHQPE
;
A
#
# COMPACT_ATOMS: atom_id res chain seq x y z
N ASP A 1 5.49 -23.00 11.51
CA ASP A 1 5.60 -24.19 12.37
C ASP A 1 5.24 -23.98 13.85
N GLN A 2 5.61 -22.87 14.49
CA GLN A 2 5.31 -22.63 15.92
C GLN A 2 3.81 -22.55 16.26
N PHE A 3 2.96 -22.01 15.36
CA PHE A 3 1.51 -21.89 15.60
C PHE A 3 0.83 -23.22 15.96
N ARG A 4 1.29 -24.35 15.40
CA ARG A 4 0.67 -25.66 15.67
C ARG A 4 0.89 -26.12 17.12
N ALA A 5 2.03 -25.77 17.71
CA ALA A 5 2.42 -26.14 19.06
C ALA A 5 1.74 -25.31 20.16
N TRP A 6 1.12 -24.18 19.82
CA TRP A 6 0.42 -23.33 20.77
C TRP A 6 -0.82 -24.00 21.38
N SER A 7 -1.13 -23.65 22.62
CA SER A 7 -2.38 -23.99 23.28
C SER A 7 -3.59 -23.38 22.54
N ALA A 8 -4.78 -23.91 22.82
CA ALA A 8 -6.01 -23.37 22.24
C ALA A 8 -6.24 -21.89 22.61
N GLY A 9 -5.87 -21.49 23.84
CA GLY A 9 -5.99 -20.11 24.32
C GLY A 9 -5.06 -19.15 23.56
N GLU A 10 -3.79 -19.53 23.38
CA GLU A 10 -2.83 -18.74 22.61
C GLU A 10 -3.25 -18.58 21.14
N LYS A 11 -3.69 -19.67 20.51
CA LYS A 11 -4.24 -19.64 19.14
C LYS A 11 -5.43 -18.69 19.04
N ARG A 12 -6.37 -18.78 19.98
CA ARG A 12 -7.54 -17.90 20.01
C ARG A 12 -7.14 -16.43 20.12
N ASN A 13 -6.28 -16.09 21.08
CA ASN A 13 -5.84 -14.71 21.29
C ASN A 13 -5.10 -14.16 20.07
N PHE A 14 -4.21 -14.95 19.49
CA PHE A 14 -3.53 -14.58 18.26
C PHE A 14 -4.50 -14.31 17.11
N LEU A 15 -5.45 -15.22 16.85
CA LEU A 15 -6.42 -15.05 15.77
C LEU A 15 -7.33 -13.85 16.00
N LEU A 16 -7.77 -13.61 17.24
CA LEU A 16 -8.56 -12.42 17.58
C LEU A 16 -7.78 -11.13 17.30
N ASN A 17 -6.50 -11.05 17.70
CA ASN A 17 -5.66 -9.90 17.40
C ASN A 17 -5.40 -9.75 15.90
N LEU A 18 -5.25 -10.86 15.17
CA LEU A 18 -5.00 -10.87 13.74
C LEU A 18 -6.22 -10.40 12.92
N PHE A 19 -7.43 -10.75 13.36
CA PHE A 19 -8.67 -10.40 12.66
C PHE A 19 -9.30 -9.09 13.15
N ASN A 20 -9.02 -8.66 14.38
CA ASN A 20 -9.52 -7.39 14.92
C ASN A 20 -8.60 -6.21 14.56
N ARG A 21 -8.49 -5.93 13.26
CA ARG A 21 -7.66 -4.85 12.70
C ARG A 21 -8.48 -4.08 11.66
N PRO A 22 -8.13 -2.82 11.36
CA PRO A 22 -8.76 -2.10 10.27
C PRO A 22 -8.53 -2.83 8.93
N ILE A 23 -9.52 -2.74 8.04
CA ILE A 23 -9.54 -3.42 6.75
C ILE A 23 -9.47 -2.38 5.64
N ARG A 24 -8.69 -2.65 4.60
CA ARG A 24 -8.74 -1.92 3.33
C ARG A 24 -8.99 -2.89 2.18
N VAL A 25 -9.93 -2.53 1.32
CA VAL A 25 -10.13 -3.14 0.01
C VAL A 25 -9.59 -2.16 -1.00
N CYS A 26 -8.56 -2.58 -1.75
CA CYS A 26 -7.87 -1.73 -2.69
C CYS A 26 -8.21 -2.15 -4.12
N GLY A 27 -8.79 -1.22 -4.88
CA GLY A 27 -8.90 -1.36 -6.33
C GLY A 27 -7.51 -1.44 -6.96
N MET A 28 -7.37 -2.28 -7.98
CA MET A 28 -6.16 -2.47 -8.75
C MET A 28 -6.50 -2.42 -10.23
N VAL A 29 -5.81 -1.59 -10.98
CA VAL A 29 -5.98 -1.49 -12.44
C VAL A 29 -4.74 -2.00 -13.14
N ARG A 30 -4.89 -2.55 -14.35
CA ARG A 30 -3.75 -3.00 -15.16
C ARG A 30 -2.83 -1.82 -15.45
N ASN A 31 -1.53 -2.04 -15.31
CA ASN A 31 -0.54 -1.00 -15.54
C ASN A 31 -0.37 -0.74 -17.04
N VAL A 32 -0.59 0.52 -17.44
CA VAL A 32 -0.42 1.03 -18.81
C VAL A 32 0.82 1.94 -18.95
N GLY A 33 1.79 1.79 -18.04
CA GLY A 33 3.01 2.61 -17.97
C GLY A 33 2.91 3.79 -17.00
N GLU A 34 1.90 3.82 -16.14
CA GLU A 34 1.70 4.89 -15.17
C GLU A 34 2.51 4.62 -13.88
N PRO A 35 3.25 5.60 -13.35
CA PRO A 35 3.91 5.46 -12.06
C PRO A 35 2.87 5.42 -10.93
N GLY A 36 3.11 4.54 -9.95
CA GLY A 36 2.27 4.38 -8.76
C GLY A 36 2.69 3.17 -7.93
N GLY A 37 2.04 3.00 -6.77
CA GLY A 37 2.24 1.84 -5.91
C GLY A 37 1.57 0.58 -6.46
N GLY A 38 2.28 -0.55 -6.43
CA GLY A 38 1.78 -1.86 -6.90
C GLY A 38 1.41 -2.81 -5.75
N PRO A 39 0.65 -3.87 -6.01
CA PRO A 39 0.35 -4.91 -5.03
C PRO A 39 1.54 -5.86 -4.85
N PHE A 40 2.08 -5.96 -3.64
CA PHE A 40 3.19 -6.87 -3.33
C PHE A 40 3.00 -7.58 -1.99
N TRP A 41 3.71 -8.70 -1.84
CA TRP A 41 3.95 -9.32 -0.54
C TRP A 41 5.19 -8.69 0.08
N VAL A 42 5.05 -8.16 1.29
CA VAL A 42 6.14 -7.56 2.06
C VAL A 42 6.43 -8.46 3.25
N LYS A 43 7.70 -8.82 3.40
CA LYS A 43 8.20 -9.51 4.59
C LYS A 43 8.85 -8.47 5.50
N ASP A 44 8.33 -8.33 6.71
CA ASP A 44 8.90 -7.39 7.68
C ASP A 44 10.13 -7.96 8.42
N LYS A 45 10.69 -7.17 9.34
CA LYS A 45 11.86 -7.57 10.16
C LYS A 45 11.56 -8.75 11.09
N SER A 46 10.30 -8.95 11.48
CA SER A 46 9.88 -10.09 12.30
C SER A 46 9.70 -11.37 11.46
N GLY A 47 9.69 -11.23 10.13
CA GLY A 47 9.44 -12.29 9.18
C GLY A 47 7.97 -12.47 8.84
N GLU A 48 7.07 -11.61 9.35
CA GLU A 48 5.65 -11.61 8.99
C GLU A 48 5.51 -11.18 7.52
N ILE A 49 4.69 -11.92 6.77
CA ILE A 49 4.40 -11.65 5.36
C ILE A 49 3.01 -11.06 5.25
N THR A 50 2.91 -9.84 4.71
CA THR A 50 1.65 -9.11 4.56
C THR A 50 1.48 -8.59 3.13
N LYS A 51 0.22 -8.39 2.72
CA LYS A 51 -0.13 -7.75 1.45
C LYS A 51 -0.05 -6.23 1.59
N GLN A 52 0.81 -5.59 0.79
CA GLN A 52 1.00 -4.13 0.82
C GLN A 52 0.90 -3.52 -0.56
N ILE A 53 0.51 -2.25 -0.59
CA ILE A 53 0.79 -1.40 -1.74
C ILE A 53 2.19 -0.84 -1.51
N VAL A 54 3.10 -1.07 -2.45
CA VAL A 54 4.52 -0.67 -2.34
C VAL A 54 4.86 0.25 -3.51
N GLU A 55 5.46 1.40 -3.19
CA GLU A 55 5.98 2.31 -4.18
C GLU A 55 7.34 1.86 -4.71
N VAL A 56 7.64 2.12 -5.98
CA VAL A 56 8.92 1.75 -6.60
C VAL A 56 10.12 2.27 -5.82
N ALA A 57 9.99 3.44 -5.18
CA ALA A 57 11.04 4.04 -4.35
C ALA A 57 11.41 3.20 -3.11
N GLN A 58 10.57 2.25 -2.69
CA GLN A 58 10.83 1.34 -1.57
C GLN A 58 11.46 0.02 -2.00
N ILE A 59 11.57 -0.22 -3.31
CA ILE A 59 12.14 -1.45 -3.87
C ILE A 59 13.64 -1.23 -4.06
N ASP A 60 14.43 -2.18 -3.56
CA ASP A 60 15.88 -2.11 -3.64
C ASP A 60 16.34 -2.21 -5.11
N PRO A 61 16.95 -1.15 -5.68
CA PRO A 61 17.41 -1.16 -7.06
C PRO A 61 18.55 -2.16 -7.30
N ASP A 62 19.30 -2.51 -6.26
CA ASP A 62 20.46 -3.41 -6.35
C ASP A 62 20.07 -4.88 -6.12
N SER A 63 18.84 -5.15 -5.67
CA SER A 63 18.33 -6.50 -5.44
C SER A 63 17.74 -7.11 -6.72
N GLU A 64 18.49 -7.98 -7.39
CA GLU A 64 18.03 -8.69 -8.59
C GLU A 64 16.68 -9.42 -8.36
N GLN A 65 16.52 -10.07 -7.21
CA GLN A 65 15.28 -10.76 -6.86
C GLN A 65 14.08 -9.81 -6.80
N GLN A 66 14.22 -8.65 -6.16
CA GLN A 66 13.13 -7.68 -6.08
C GLN A 66 12.83 -7.06 -7.46
N GLN A 67 13.87 -6.81 -8.26
CA GLN A 67 13.70 -6.30 -9.62
C GLN A 67 12.95 -7.28 -10.54
N VAL A 68 13.16 -8.60 -10.39
CA VAL A 68 12.38 -9.62 -11.10
C VAL A 68 10.90 -9.58 -10.69
N ILE A 69 10.61 -9.42 -9.39
CA ILE A 69 9.24 -9.30 -8.88
C ILE A 69 8.58 -8.02 -9.42
N LEU A 70 9.28 -6.88 -9.36
CA LEU A 70 8.78 -5.61 -9.88
C LEU A 70 8.44 -5.70 -11.38
N LYS A 71 9.32 -6.29 -12.19
CA LYS A 71 9.12 -6.47 -13.64
C LYS A 71 7.95 -7.39 -13.99
N SER A 72 7.56 -8.30 -13.09
CA SER A 72 6.40 -9.17 -13.29
C SER A 72 5.08 -8.57 -12.76
N SER A 73 5.14 -7.39 -12.12
CA SER A 73 3.93 -6.70 -11.66
C SER A 73 3.09 -6.20 -12.83
N THR A 74 1.82 -6.55 -12.81
CA THR A 74 0.85 -6.24 -13.88
C THR A 74 -0.14 -5.15 -13.52
N HIS A 75 -0.18 -4.74 -12.25
CA HIS A 75 -1.22 -3.86 -11.71
C HIS A 75 -0.62 -2.75 -10.84
N PHE A 76 -1.36 -1.65 -10.71
CA PHE A 76 -1.09 -0.60 -9.74
C PHE A 76 -2.38 -0.14 -9.07
N ASN A 77 -2.23 0.53 -7.92
CA ASN A 77 -3.34 1.07 -7.17
C ASN A 77 -3.69 2.49 -7.64
N PRO A 78 -4.92 2.76 -8.11
CA PRO A 78 -5.37 4.08 -8.54
C PRO A 78 -5.81 5.00 -7.37
N VAL A 79 -5.47 4.64 -6.12
CA VAL A 79 -5.97 5.28 -4.88
C VAL A 79 -7.47 5.06 -4.63
N ASP A 80 -8.08 4.09 -5.32
CA ASP A 80 -9.44 3.65 -5.01
C ASP A 80 -9.43 2.65 -3.85
N LEU A 81 -9.92 3.10 -2.68
CA LEU A 81 -9.85 2.37 -1.42
C LEU A 81 -11.18 2.45 -0.68
N VAL A 82 -11.67 1.29 -0.23
CA VAL A 82 -12.76 1.19 0.74
C VAL A 82 -12.18 0.72 2.07
N CYS A 83 -12.38 1.50 3.13
CA CYS A 83 -11.77 1.29 4.43
C CYS A 83 -12.81 1.00 5.51
N ALA A 84 -12.62 -0.09 6.27
CA ALA A 84 -13.35 -0.35 7.50
C ALA A 84 -12.46 0.02 8.70
N VAL A 85 -12.86 1.06 9.42
CA VAL A 85 -12.06 1.70 10.49
C VAL A 85 -12.63 1.47 11.89
N ARG A 86 -13.58 0.55 12.02
CA ARG A 86 -14.23 0.19 13.29
C ARG A 86 -14.05 -1.29 13.58
N ASP A 87 -13.95 -1.64 14.85
CA ASP A 87 -13.90 -3.01 15.32
C ASP A 87 -15.26 -3.72 15.16
N TRP A 88 -15.29 -5.01 15.50
CA TRP A 88 -16.51 -5.83 15.43
C TRP A 88 -17.63 -5.40 16.39
N GLN A 89 -17.34 -4.53 17.35
CA GLN A 89 -18.32 -3.93 18.27
C GLN A 89 -18.78 -2.54 17.80
N GLY A 90 -18.21 -2.01 16.72
CA GLY A 90 -18.50 -0.68 16.18
C GLY A 90 -17.63 0.44 16.76
N ASN A 91 -16.66 0.15 17.63
CA ASN A 91 -15.75 1.16 18.17
C ASN A 91 -14.71 1.57 17.12
N PRO A 92 -14.34 2.84 17.00
CA PRO A 92 -13.30 3.27 16.08
C PRO A 92 -11.93 2.74 16.52
N PHE A 93 -11.12 2.26 15.57
CA PHE A 93 -9.72 1.93 15.81
C PHE A 93 -8.87 3.20 15.94
N ASP A 94 -7.85 3.16 16.81
CA ASP A 94 -6.72 4.09 16.71
C ASP A 94 -5.79 3.66 15.58
N LEU A 95 -5.98 4.26 14.40
CA LEU A 95 -5.28 3.88 13.17
C LEU A 95 -3.75 4.00 13.29
N ARG A 96 -3.24 4.84 14.20
CA ARG A 96 -1.80 5.03 14.45
C ARG A 96 -1.13 3.75 14.96
N GLN A 97 -1.89 2.88 15.63
CA GLN A 97 -1.39 1.59 16.11
C GLN A 97 -1.08 0.62 14.96
N PHE A 98 -1.62 0.89 13.76
CA PHE A 98 -1.49 0.03 12.59
C PHE A 98 -0.52 0.56 11.53
N VAL A 99 0.25 1.60 11.88
CA VAL A 99 1.33 2.17 11.07
C VAL A 99 2.61 1.37 11.27
N ASP A 100 3.41 1.26 10.21
CA ASP A 100 4.83 0.92 10.32
C ASP A 100 5.67 2.21 10.31
N PRO A 101 6.20 2.66 11.46
CA PRO A 101 6.98 3.89 11.54
C PRO A 101 8.33 3.79 10.83
N ASP A 102 8.83 2.59 10.55
CA ASP A 102 10.12 2.37 9.90
C ASP A 102 10.01 2.42 8.37
N ALA A 103 8.80 2.42 7.81
CA ALA A 103 8.53 2.47 6.38
C ALA A 103 8.70 3.89 5.77
N VAL A 104 9.76 4.57 6.19
CA VAL A 104 10.19 5.87 5.67
C VAL A 104 11.00 5.69 4.39
N PHE A 105 11.00 6.69 3.51
CA PHE A 105 11.90 6.72 2.37
C PHE A 105 12.46 8.12 2.13
N ILE A 106 13.60 8.21 1.45
CA ILE A 106 14.24 9.48 1.12
C ILE A 106 13.90 9.86 -0.32
N SER A 107 13.21 10.98 -0.49
CA SER A 107 12.96 11.57 -1.80
C SER A 107 13.90 12.73 -2.08
N LYS A 108 14.23 12.93 -3.36
CA LYS A 108 14.96 14.10 -3.84
C LYS A 108 13.94 15.16 -4.25
N LYS A 109 14.02 16.35 -3.66
CA LYS A 109 13.16 17.50 -3.99
C LYS A 109 14.02 18.70 -4.35
N SER A 110 13.43 19.64 -5.07
CA SER A 110 14.03 20.95 -5.35
C SER A 110 13.15 22.04 -4.77
N LYS A 111 13.75 23.02 -4.08
CA LYS A 111 13.03 24.21 -3.61
C LYS A 111 13.90 25.44 -3.83
N GLY A 112 13.40 26.40 -4.61
CA GLY A 112 14.12 27.63 -4.92
C GLY A 112 15.46 27.40 -5.61
N GLY A 113 15.54 26.40 -6.50
CA GLY A 113 16.77 26.04 -7.23
C GLY A 113 17.81 25.27 -6.41
N LYS A 114 17.51 24.90 -5.16
CA LYS A 114 18.38 24.06 -4.33
C LYS A 114 17.84 22.64 -4.24
N ASP A 115 18.74 21.68 -4.43
CA ASP A 115 18.46 20.27 -4.20
C ASP A 115 18.37 19.99 -2.70
N LEU A 116 17.38 19.19 -2.34
CA LEU A 116 17.06 18.80 -0.98
C LEU A 116 16.80 17.29 -0.95
N LYS A 117 17.19 16.66 0.16
CA LYS A 117 16.71 15.32 0.52
C LYS A 117 15.60 15.49 1.55
N ALA A 118 14.43 14.92 1.28
CA ALA A 118 13.32 14.90 2.21
C ALA A 118 13.14 13.48 2.74
N LEU A 119 12.99 13.35 4.05
CA LEU A 119 12.54 12.10 4.66
C LEU A 119 11.01 12.10 4.61
N GLU A 120 10.43 11.19 3.84
CA GLU A 120 8.99 11.01 3.77
C GLU A 120 8.55 10.00 4.83
N LEU A 121 7.65 10.46 5.70
CA LEU A 121 7.02 9.62 6.71
C LEU A 121 6.08 8.60 6.05
N PRO A 122 5.69 7.55 6.80
CA PRO A 122 4.76 6.57 6.29
C PRO A 122 3.46 7.21 5.78
N GLY A 123 3.11 6.91 4.54
CA GLY A 123 1.96 7.40 3.81
C GLY A 123 1.16 6.26 3.18
N LEU A 124 0.24 6.60 2.28
CA LEU A 124 -0.75 5.66 1.74
C LEU A 124 -0.12 4.40 1.12
N TRP A 125 0.93 4.61 0.33
CA TRP A 125 1.67 3.57 -0.38
C TRP A 125 2.95 3.15 0.33
N ASN A 126 3.22 3.71 1.50
CA ASN A 126 4.41 3.40 2.30
C ASN A 126 4.03 3.32 3.78
N GLY A 127 3.54 2.17 4.23
CA GLY A 127 3.51 1.82 5.65
C GLY A 127 2.48 2.49 6.58
N ALA A 128 1.77 3.55 6.19
CA ALA A 128 0.70 4.14 7.04
C ALA A 128 -0.44 3.15 7.33
N MET A 129 -0.59 2.14 6.47
CA MET A 129 -1.56 1.05 6.61
C MET A 129 -0.88 -0.33 6.66
N ALA A 130 0.38 -0.40 7.11
CA ALA A 130 1.17 -1.63 7.09
C ALA A 130 0.49 -2.80 7.81
N LYS A 131 -0.16 -2.55 8.94
CA LYS A 131 -0.74 -3.62 9.77
C LYS A 131 -2.23 -3.84 9.50
N TRP A 132 -2.75 -3.28 8.41
CA TRP A 132 -4.16 -3.45 8.02
C TRP A 132 -4.39 -4.77 7.30
N ILE A 133 -5.59 -5.32 7.45
CA ILE A 133 -6.04 -6.44 6.63
C ILE A 133 -6.29 -5.90 5.22
N THR A 134 -5.57 -6.43 4.24
CA THR A 134 -5.55 -5.89 2.88
C THR A 134 -6.14 -6.88 1.89
N PHE A 135 -7.12 -6.43 1.10
CA PHE A 135 -7.67 -7.14 -0.04
C PHE A 135 -7.35 -6.37 -1.32
N PHE A 136 -6.97 -7.09 -2.37
CA PHE A 136 -6.74 -6.51 -3.69
C PHE A 136 -7.81 -7.04 -4.63
N VAL A 137 -8.43 -6.12 -5.37
CA VAL A 137 -9.52 -6.43 -6.31
C VAL A 137 -9.17 -5.76 -7.63
N GLU A 138 -9.11 -6.53 -8.72
CA GLU A 138 -8.99 -5.94 -10.06
C GLU A 138 -10.27 -5.16 -10.38
N VAL A 139 -10.12 -3.91 -10.80
CA VAL A 139 -11.22 -3.03 -11.21
C VAL A 139 -10.98 -2.54 -12.65
N PRO A 140 -12.05 -2.15 -13.38
CA PRO A 140 -11.91 -1.67 -14.75
C PRO A 140 -11.01 -0.43 -14.85
N LEU A 141 -10.16 -0.34 -15.88
CA LEU A 141 -9.25 0.79 -16.07
C LEU A 141 -9.96 2.16 -16.11
N ILE A 142 -11.22 2.20 -16.56
CA ILE A 142 -12.04 3.42 -16.61
C ILE A 142 -12.26 4.07 -15.24
N THR A 143 -12.07 3.34 -14.13
CA THR A 143 -12.14 3.93 -12.78
C THR A 143 -10.92 4.80 -12.46
N PHE A 144 -9.90 4.83 -13.32
CA PHE A 144 -8.68 5.60 -13.15
C PHE A 144 -8.44 6.58 -14.31
N ASN A 145 -8.78 7.85 -14.07
CA ASN A 145 -8.55 8.95 -15.02
C ASN A 145 -7.68 10.04 -14.35
N PRO A 146 -6.35 9.84 -14.24
CA PRO A 146 -5.49 10.75 -13.50
C PRO A 146 -5.18 12.02 -14.30
N VAL A 147 -5.11 13.15 -13.59
CA VAL A 147 -4.61 14.42 -14.13
C VAL A 147 -3.22 14.70 -13.54
N LYS A 148 -2.17 14.23 -14.22
CA LYS A 148 -0.76 14.42 -13.78
C LYS A 148 -0.11 15.70 -14.34
N THR A 149 -0.64 16.21 -15.46
CA THR A 149 -0.17 17.45 -16.10
C THR A 149 -1.37 18.26 -16.56
N VAL A 150 -1.18 19.56 -16.82
CA VAL A 150 -2.27 20.43 -17.34
C VAL A 150 -2.86 19.85 -18.63
N ASN A 151 -2.03 19.30 -19.52
CA ASN A 151 -2.48 18.69 -20.77
C ASN A 151 -3.30 17.41 -20.56
N ALA A 152 -3.21 16.75 -19.39
CA ALA A 152 -4.06 15.61 -19.11
C ALA A 152 -5.55 16.01 -19.08
N LEU A 153 -5.88 17.27 -18.76
CA LEU A 153 -7.26 17.78 -18.83
C LEU A 153 -7.83 17.77 -20.25
N LEU A 154 -7.00 17.75 -21.30
CA LEU A 154 -7.45 17.69 -22.70
C LEU A 154 -7.95 16.30 -23.12
N ARG A 155 -7.77 15.27 -22.28
CA ARG A 155 -8.30 13.93 -22.54
C ARG A 155 -9.83 13.96 -22.50
N LYS A 156 -10.46 13.11 -23.32
CA LYS A 156 -11.92 13.08 -23.49
C LYS A 156 -12.67 12.91 -22.17
N GLU A 157 -12.11 12.14 -21.25
CA GLU A 157 -12.68 11.85 -19.93
C GLU A 157 -12.79 13.08 -19.02
N HIS A 158 -12.14 14.19 -19.38
CA HIS A 158 -12.13 15.44 -18.62
C HIS A 158 -12.73 16.63 -19.41
N GLN A 159 -13.21 16.40 -20.63
CA GLN A 159 -13.86 17.44 -21.43
C GLN A 159 -15.37 17.49 -21.14
N PRO A 160 -16.01 18.67 -21.23
CA PRO A 160 -17.46 18.78 -21.25
C PRO A 160 -18.06 17.95 -22.40
N GLU A 161 -19.26 17.41 -22.19
CA GLU A 161 -20.05 16.78 -23.24
C GLU A 161 -20.62 17.81 -24.23
#